data_AF-A0A239KQ64-F1
#
_entry.id   AF-A0A239KQ64-F1
#
_cell.length_a   1.000
_cell.length_b   1.000
_cell.length_c   1.000
_cell.angle_alpha   90.00
_cell.angle_beta   90.00
_cell.angle_gamma   90.00
#
_symmetry.space_group_name_H-M   'P 1'
#
loop_
_entity.id
_entity.type
_entity.pdbx_description
1 polymer ?
#
loop_
_entity_poly.entity_id
_entity_poly.type
_entity_poly.pdbx_seq_one_letter_code
_entity_poly.pdbx_strand_id
1 'polypeptide(L)' 'MNDTKQSTEDLAILEQLNLDYNNADQASDAKRFSDFVADDFIVQTPGVTRNRDEYLEYIAKPRPFKDLALREVKI' A
#
# COMPACT_ATOMS: atom_id res chain seq x y z
N MET A 1 20.49 -2.63 -22.18
CA MET A 1 21.08 -1.72 -21.16
C MET A 1 20.07 -0.73 -20.59
N ASN A 2 19.02 -0.33 -21.34
CA ASN A 2 17.96 0.52 -20.80
C ASN A 2 16.98 -0.24 -19.89
N ASP A 3 16.65 -1.49 -20.21
CA ASP A 3 15.66 -2.30 -19.45
C ASP A 3 16.08 -2.54 -18.00
N THR A 4 17.37 -2.82 -17.75
CA THR A 4 17.92 -3.03 -16.40
C THR A 4 17.93 -1.76 -15.54
N LYS A 5 18.07 -0.60 -16.18
CA LYS A 5 18.02 0.68 -15.48
C LYS A 5 16.58 1.06 -15.14
N GLN A 6 15.66 0.87 -16.08
CA GLN A 6 14.22 1.04 -15.88
C GLN A 6 13.73 0.15 -14.72
N SER A 7 14.12 -1.13 -14.70
CA SER A 7 13.75 -2.04 -13.61
C SER A 7 14.29 -1.62 -12.24
N THR A 8 15.43 -0.93 -12.17
CA THR A 8 15.98 -0.44 -10.89
C THR A 8 15.20 0.76 -10.36
N GLU A 9 14.87 1.72 -11.24
CA GLU A 9 14.07 2.89 -10.90
C GLU A 9 12.64 2.48 -10.51
N ASP A 10 12.04 1.54 -11.24
CA ASP A 10 10.72 1.00 -10.94
C ASP A 10 10.70 0.27 -9.59
N LEU A 11 11.74 -0.51 -9.25
CA LEU A 11 11.85 -1.17 -7.94
C LEU A 11 11.92 -0.15 -6.81
N ALA A 12 12.70 0.93 -6.97
CA ALA A 12 12.79 1.99 -5.96
C ALA A 12 11.44 2.72 -5.76
N ILE A 13 10.69 2.95 -6.86
CA ILE A 13 9.34 3.53 -6.79
C ILE A 13 8.39 2.58 -6.06
N LEU A 14 8.40 1.29 -6.42
CA LEU A 14 7.57 0.29 -5.76
C LEU A 14 7.92 0.13 -4.27
N GLU A 15 9.19 0.22 -3.90
CA GLU A 15 9.62 0.20 -2.51
C GLU A 15 9.02 1.37 -1.73
N GLN A 16 9.12 2.58 -2.27
CA GLN A 16 8.55 3.76 -1.63
C GLN A 16 7.03 3.68 -1.52
N LEU A 17 6.34 3.23 -2.56
CA LEU A 17 4.88 3.05 -2.54
C LEU A 17 4.44 2.04 -1.48
N ASN A 18 5.17 0.93 -1.33
CA ASN A 18 4.86 -0.07 -0.30
C ASN A 18 5.16 0.42 1.12
N LEU A 19 6.22 1.22 1.32
CA LEU A 19 6.51 1.85 2.60
C LEU A 19 5.42 2.87 2.98
N ASP A 20 4.99 3.69 2.02
CA ASP A 20 3.90 4.64 2.20
C ASP A 20 2.59 3.93 2.53
N TYR A 21 2.29 2.81 1.85
CA TYR A 21 1.17 1.93 2.16
C TYR A 21 1.19 1.48 3.62
N ASN A 22 2.31 0.88 4.06
CA ASN A 22 2.45 0.35 5.41
C ASN A 22 2.30 1.43 6.46
N ASN A 23 2.92 2.60 6.24
CA ASN A 23 2.87 3.73 7.15
C ASN A 23 1.45 4.29 7.27
N ALA A 24 0.76 4.52 6.15
CA ALA A 24 -0.60 5.03 6.16
C ALA A 24 -1.57 4.03 6.82
N ASP A 25 -1.41 2.73 6.53
CA ASP A 25 -2.25 1.69 7.13
C ASP A 25 -2.09 1.67 8.66
N GLN A 26 -0.87 1.48 9.16
CA GLN A 26 -0.64 1.36 10.60
C GLN A 26 -0.93 2.65 11.37
N ALA A 27 -0.90 3.82 10.71
CA ALA A 27 -1.24 5.12 11.29
C ALA A 27 -2.74 5.45 11.23
N SER A 28 -3.55 4.62 10.58
CA SER A 28 -4.97 4.90 10.30
C SER A 28 -5.17 6.19 9.47
N ASP A 29 -4.21 6.52 8.61
CA ASP A 29 -4.24 7.73 7.78
C ASP A 29 -4.98 7.47 6.46
N ALA A 30 -6.30 7.41 6.55
CA ALA A 30 -7.17 7.19 5.40
C ALA A 30 -7.01 8.28 4.32
N LYS A 31 -6.69 9.51 4.72
CA LYS A 31 -6.48 10.61 3.78
C LYS A 31 -5.23 10.36 2.95
N ARG A 32 -4.09 10.11 3.59
CA ARG A 32 -2.84 9.79 2.88
C ARG A 32 -2.99 8.57 2.00
N PHE A 33 -3.71 7.55 2.46
CA PHE A 33 -3.98 6.35 1.69
C PHE A 33 -4.77 6.65 0.41
N SER A 34 -5.77 7.52 0.49
CA SER A 34 -6.61 7.89 -0.65
C SER A 34 -5.83 8.61 -1.76
N ASP A 35 -4.71 9.26 -1.45
CA ASP A 35 -3.91 10.01 -2.42
C ASP A 35 -3.09 9.11 -3.36
N PHE A 36 -2.75 7.87 -2.94
CA PHE A 36 -1.83 7.00 -3.71
C PHE A 36 -2.44 5.69 -4.21
N VAL A 37 -3.66 5.32 -3.80
CA VAL A 37 -4.35 4.15 -4.35
C VAL A 37 -5.27 4.52 -5.51
N ALA A 38 -5.17 3.74 -6.58
CA ALA A 38 -5.99 3.91 -7.78
C ALA A 38 -7.48 3.72 -7.48
N ASP A 39 -8.35 4.32 -8.31
CA ASP A 39 -9.81 4.27 -8.14
C ASP A 39 -10.38 2.84 -8.18
N ASP A 40 -9.72 1.94 -8.91
CA ASP A 40 -10.06 0.52 -9.04
C ASP A 40 -9.35 -0.38 -8.02
N PHE A 41 -8.74 0.19 -6.99
CA PHE A 41 -8.05 -0.56 -5.94
C PHE A 41 -8.99 -1.56 -5.25
N ILE A 42 -8.51 -2.81 -5.17
CA ILE A 42 -9.14 -3.91 -4.43
C ILE A 42 -8.11 -4.49 -3.47
N VAL A 43 -8.53 -4.75 -2.23
CA VAL A 43 -7.72 -5.49 -1.25
C VAL A 43 -8.42 -6.77 -0.83
N GLN A 44 -7.64 -7.84 -0.75
CA GLN A 44 -8.11 -9.14 -0.27
C GLN A 44 -7.35 -9.52 1.00
N THR A 45 -8.12 -9.74 2.05
CA THR A 45 -7.66 -10.27 3.34
C THR A 45 -8.38 -11.60 3.57
N PRO A 46 -7.88 -12.49 4.47
CA PRO A 46 -8.54 -13.76 4.72
C PRO A 46 -10.04 -13.59 4.99
N GLY A 47 -10.87 -14.15 4.11
CA GLY A 47 -12.33 -14.13 4.20
C GLY A 47 -13.03 -12.83 3.77
N VAL A 48 -12.30 -11.78 3.38
CA VAL A 48 -12.90 -10.48 3.01
C VAL A 48 -12.17 -9.84 1.84
N THR A 49 -12.93 -9.48 0.80
CA THR A 49 -12.51 -8.57 -0.27
C THR A 49 -13.15 -7.21 -0.03
N ARG A 50 -12.39 -6.13 -0.16
CA ARG A 50 -12.90 -4.75 -0.07
C ARG A 50 -12.51 -3.96 -1.30
N ASN A 51 -13.41 -3.13 -1.78
CA ASN A 51 -13.08 -2.07 -2.72
C ASN A 51 -12.35 -0.90 -2.01
N ARG A 52 -11.91 0.09 -2.78
CA ARG A 52 -11.21 1.28 -2.28
C ARG A 52 -11.96 1.97 -1.15
N ASP A 53 -13.23 2.32 -1.33
CA ASP A 53 -14.00 3.09 -0.35
C ASP A 53 -14.23 2.28 0.93
N GLU A 54 -14.60 1.01 0.80
CA GLU A 54 -14.73 0.08 1.93
C GLU A 54 -13.40 -0.07 2.70
N TYR A 55 -12.27 -0.03 2.00
CA TYR A 55 -10.98 -0.08 2.65
C TYR A 55 -10.61 1.24 3.33
N LEU A 56 -10.91 2.40 2.72
CA LEU A 56 -10.69 3.71 3.32
C LEU A 56 -11.49 3.88 4.63
N GLU A 57 -12.74 3.42 4.65
CA GLU A 57 -13.54 3.39 5.88
C GLU A 57 -12.97 2.43 6.94
N TYR A 58 -12.41 1.31 6.50
CA TYR A 58 -11.80 0.32 7.37
C TYR A 58 -10.51 0.86 8.03
N ILE A 59 -9.62 1.46 7.26
CA ILE A 59 -8.33 1.98 7.77
C ILE A 59 -8.47 3.25 8.60
N ALA A 60 -9.55 4.02 8.43
CA ALA A 60 -9.85 5.19 9.27
C ALA A 60 -10.00 4.82 10.76
N LYS A 61 -10.15 3.53 11.08
CA LYS A 61 -10.20 3.01 12.46
C LYS A 61 -8.80 2.61 12.95
N PRO A 62 -8.50 2.77 14.25
CA PRO A 62 -7.22 2.35 14.82
C PRO A 62 -6.88 0.90 14.49
N ARG A 63 -5.67 0.67 13.95
CA ARG A 63 -5.19 -0.68 13.65
C ARG A 63 -4.73 -1.41 14.93
N PRO A 64 -5.02 -2.72 15.07
CA PRO A 64 -4.62 -3.51 16.23
C PRO A 64 -3.16 -3.98 16.17
N PHE A 65 -2.41 -3.58 15.15
CA PHE A 65 -1.02 -3.96 14.93
C PHE A 65 -0.18 -2.73 14.64
N LYS A 66 1.12 -2.85 14.88
CA LYS A 66 2.16 -1.87 14.60
C LYS A 66 3.36 -2.58 13.99
N ASP A 67 4.33 -1.79 13.52
CA ASP A 67 5.61 -2.28 13.01
C ASP A 67 5.48 -3.15 11.75
N LEU A 68 4.63 -2.73 10.81
CA LEU A 68 4.59 -3.36 9.49
C LEU A 68 5.96 -3.21 8.81
N ALA A 69 6.54 -4.34 8.42
CA ALA A 69 7.85 -4.39 7.77
C ALA A 69 7.69 -4.77 6.29
N LEU A 70 8.20 -3.93 5.40
CA LEU A 70 8.41 -4.31 4.00
C LEU A 70 9.53 -5.34 3.95
N ARG A 71 9.23 -6.54 3.42
CA ARG A 71 10.19 -7.65 3.35
C ARG A 71 10.91 -7.70 2.02
N GLU A 72 10.19 -7.48 0.93
CA GLU A 72 10.70 -7.66 -0.42
C GLU A 72 9.85 -6.86 -1.40
N VAL A 73 10.48 -6.38 -2.48
CA VAL A 73 9.84 -5.70 -3.61
C VAL A 73 10.31 -6.39 -4.89
N LYS A 74 9.37 -6.70 -5.77
CA LYS A 74 9.62 -7.40 -7.03
C LYS A 74 8.76 -6.81 -8.15
N ILE A 75 9.26 -6.89 -9.38
CA ILE A 75 8.54 -6.60 -10.64
C ILE A 75 8.31 -7.92 -11.36
#